data_AF-A0A0U2JMK6-F1
#
_entry.id   AF-A0A0U2JMK6-F1
#
_cell.length_a   1.000
_cell.length_b   1.000
_cell.length_c   1.000
_cell.angle_alpha   90.00
_cell.angle_beta   90.00
_cell.angle_gamma   90.00
#
_symmetry.space_group_name_H-M   'P 1'
#
loop_
_entity.id
_entity.type
_entity.pdbx_description
1 polymer ?
#
loop_
_entity_poly.entity_id
_entity_poly.type
_entity_poly.pdbx_seq_one_letter_code
_entity_poly.pdbx_strand_id
1 'polypeptide(L)'
;MNKLYDYIEALKRHTNLNTNAKIADYLDVSRQYITTLKYGKVFLSREKCLVIAKALGIDATEIVMTINAEKSQSLDEKEHWLSLAEKDRTPINPPPEFKPDGSPRRRSAPKKK
;
A
#
# COMPACT_ATOMS: atom_id res chain seq x y z
N MET A 1 5.62 -12.92 -1.61
CA MET A 1 5.92 -11.89 -0.60
C MET A 1 5.15 -10.65 -0.97
N ASN A 2 4.26 -10.20 -0.09
CA ASN A 2 3.65 -8.89 -0.26
C ASN A 2 4.74 -7.85 -0.01
N LYS A 3 4.97 -6.96 -0.97
CA LYS A 3 5.85 -5.80 -0.82
C LYS A 3 5.05 -4.63 -0.29
N LEU A 4 5.74 -3.64 0.26
CA LEU A 4 5.11 -2.37 0.63
C LEU A 4 4.28 -1.77 -0.53
N TYR A 5 4.78 -1.91 -1.76
CA TYR A 5 4.10 -1.42 -2.95
C TYR A 5 2.77 -2.15 -3.25
N ASP A 6 2.57 -3.38 -2.77
CA ASP A 6 1.32 -4.10 -2.99
C ASP A 6 0.16 -3.46 -2.23
N TYR A 7 0.41 -2.83 -1.09
CA TYR A 7 -0.60 -2.01 -0.39
C TYR A 7 -0.95 -0.74 -1.18
N ILE A 8 0.01 -0.16 -1.90
CA ILE A 8 -0.25 0.97 -2.82
C ILE A 8 -1.09 0.50 -4.01
N GLU A 9 -0.86 -0.71 -4.53
CA GLU A 9 -1.73 -1.29 -5.54
C GLU A 9 -3.12 -1.61 -5.01
N ALA A 10 -3.22 -2.12 -3.79
CA ALA A 10 -4.48 -2.36 -3.11
C ALA A 10 -5.31 -1.08 -2.99
N LEU A 11 -4.68 0.06 -2.64
CA LEU A 11 -5.35 1.35 -2.62
C LEU A 11 -5.96 1.66 -4.00
N LYS A 12 -5.19 1.52 -5.08
CA LYS A 12 -5.72 1.79 -6.44
C LYS A 12 -6.89 0.90 -6.83
N ARG A 13 -6.91 -0.35 -6.35
CA ARG A 13 -7.91 -1.36 -6.73
C ARG A 13 -9.18 -1.25 -5.90
N HIS A 14 -9.04 -0.99 -4.60
CA HIS A 14 -10.12 -1.06 -3.61
C HIS A 14 -10.64 0.30 -3.19
N THR A 15 -9.89 1.39 -3.41
CA THR A 15 -10.31 2.74 -3.03
C THR A 15 -10.51 3.68 -4.23
N ASN A 16 -11.05 4.86 -3.95
CA ASN A 16 -11.18 5.99 -4.86
C ASN A 16 -9.82 6.66 -5.20
N LEU A 17 -8.74 6.29 -4.50
CA LEU A 17 -7.36 6.73 -4.76
C LEU A 17 -6.75 5.95 -5.93
N ASN A 18 -7.37 6.09 -7.09
CA ASN A 18 -7.08 5.29 -8.28
C ASN A 18 -5.81 5.67 -9.06
N THR A 19 -5.16 6.77 -8.73
CA THR A 19 -3.95 7.25 -9.43
C THR A 19 -2.80 7.49 -8.46
N ASN A 20 -1.56 7.35 -8.96
CA ASN A 20 -0.37 7.70 -8.19
C ASN A 20 -0.40 9.16 -7.72
N ALA A 21 -1.04 10.07 -8.47
CA ALA A 21 -1.19 11.46 -8.07
C ALA A 21 -2.05 11.57 -6.81
N LYS A 22 -3.28 11.04 -6.85
CA LYS A 22 -4.19 11.05 -5.68
C LYS A 22 -3.59 10.37 -4.45
N ILE A 23 -2.88 9.26 -4.64
CA ILE A 23 -2.20 8.57 -3.53
C ILE A 23 -1.05 9.42 -2.99
N ALA A 24 -0.26 10.05 -3.86
CA ALA A 24 0.82 10.93 -3.45
C ALA A 24 0.29 12.15 -2.67
N ASP A 25 -0.78 12.76 -3.16
CA ASP A 25 -1.46 13.89 -2.50
C ASP A 25 -2.03 13.46 -1.13
N TYR A 26 -2.69 12.30 -1.07
CA TYR A 26 -3.25 11.75 0.17
C TYR A 26 -2.17 11.42 1.21
N LEU A 27 -1.05 10.89 0.75
CA LEU A 27 0.10 10.59 1.60
C LEU A 27 1.00 11.80 1.81
N ASP A 28 0.70 12.97 1.25
CA ASP A 28 1.53 14.17 1.30
C ASP A 28 3.01 13.84 0.98
N VAL A 29 3.21 13.21 -0.18
CA VAL A 29 4.53 12.85 -0.73
C VAL A 29 4.59 13.24 -2.20
N SER A 30 5.80 13.29 -2.77
CA SER A 30 5.93 13.54 -4.20
C SER A 30 5.47 12.34 -5.03
N ARG A 31 4.97 12.58 -6.25
CA ARG A 31 4.63 11.51 -7.20
C ARG A 31 5.82 10.61 -7.54
N GLN A 32 7.02 11.20 -7.54
CA GLN A 32 8.27 10.47 -7.74
C GLN A 32 8.53 9.49 -6.61
N TYR A 33 8.19 9.87 -5.37
CA TYR A 33 8.33 9.01 -4.19
C TYR A 33 7.52 7.71 -4.31
N ILE A 34 6.26 7.80 -4.80
CA ILE A 34 5.43 6.61 -5.08
C ILE A 34 6.06 5.72 -6.16
N THR A 35 6.73 6.34 -7.13
CA THR A 35 7.41 5.60 -8.21
C THR A 35 8.66 4.91 -7.69
N THR A 36 9.45 5.55 -6.83
CA THR A 36 10.66 4.95 -6.24
C THR A 36 10.32 3.84 -5.22
N LEU A 37 9.17 3.93 -4.56
CA LEU A 37 8.59 2.88 -3.71
C LEU A 37 8.43 1.54 -4.46
N LYS A 38 7.98 1.60 -5.72
CA LYS A 38 7.85 0.40 -6.59
C LYS A 38 9.17 -0.34 -6.77
N TYR A 39 10.29 0.40 -6.79
CA TYR A 39 11.62 -0.17 -6.97
C TYR A 39 12.27 -0.58 -5.64
N GLY A 40 11.59 -0.43 -4.50
CA GLY A 40 12.14 -0.78 -3.18
C GLY A 40 13.30 0.11 -2.74
N LYS A 41 13.46 1.29 -3.35
CA LYS A 41 14.57 2.22 -3.02
C LYS A 41 14.27 3.09 -1.81
N VAL A 42 12.99 3.25 -1.47
CA VAL A 42 12.51 4.10 -0.37
C VAL A 42 11.41 3.38 0.39
N PHE A 43 11.33 3.66 1.68
CA PHE A 43 10.34 3.09 2.59
C PHE A 43 9.48 4.18 3.21
N LEU A 44 8.20 3.88 3.41
CA LEU A 44 7.27 4.77 4.08
C LEU A 44 7.62 4.94 5.56
N SER A 45 7.38 6.14 6.10
CA SER A 45 7.42 6.37 7.54
C SER A 45 6.23 5.69 8.22
N ARG A 46 6.36 5.41 9.52
CA ARG A 46 5.32 4.74 10.31
C ARG A 46 3.97 5.48 10.24
N GLU A 47 3.99 6.80 10.27
CA GLU A 47 2.80 7.65 10.17
C GLU A 47 2.05 7.42 8.85
N LYS A 48 2.76 7.37 7.72
CA LYS A 48 2.12 7.13 6.42
C LYS A 48 1.58 5.70 6.30
N CYS A 49 2.18 4.73 6.99
CA CYS A 49 1.66 3.37 7.05
C CYS A 49 0.29 3.33 7.75
N LEU A 50 0.12 4.06 8.85
CA LEU A 50 -1.17 4.21 9.53
C LEU A 50 -2.23 4.82 8.61
N VAL A 51 -1.85 5.82 7.83
CA VAL A 51 -2.74 6.49 6.86
C VAL A 51 -3.21 5.54 5.76
N ILE A 52 -2.32 4.68 5.25
CA ILE A 52 -2.65 3.63 4.27
C ILE A 52 -3.58 2.58 4.89
N ALA A 53 -3.25 2.11 6.09
CA ALA A 53 -4.03 1.11 6.81
C ALA A 53 -5.47 1.59 7.01
N LYS A 54 -5.65 2.84 7.45
CA LYS A 54 -6.96 3.48 7.59
C LYS A 54 -7.74 3.52 6.28
N ALA A 55 -7.09 3.86 5.17
CA ALA A 55 -7.74 3.93 3.86
C ALA A 55 -8.14 2.55 3.31
N LEU A 56 -7.35 1.51 3.62
CA LEU A 56 -7.65 0.12 3.25
C LEU A 56 -8.58 -0.59 4.23
N GLY A 57 -8.76 -0.03 5.43
CA GLY A 57 -9.46 -0.67 6.55
C GLY A 57 -8.80 -1.97 7.00
N ILE A 58 -7.47 -2.01 6.96
CA ILE A 58 -6.65 -3.11 7.49
C ILE A 58 -5.92 -2.64 8.74
N ASP A 59 -5.37 -3.58 9.51
CA ASP A 59 -4.54 -3.23 10.64
C ASP A 59 -3.18 -2.66 10.18
N ALA A 60 -2.74 -1.58 10.82
CA ALA A 60 -1.48 -0.92 10.49
C ALA A 60 -0.27 -1.78 10.88
N THR A 61 -0.46 -2.66 11.87
CA THR A 61 0.55 -3.62 12.32
C THR A 61 1.02 -4.51 11.16
N GLU A 62 0.10 -5.01 10.34
CA GLU A 62 0.42 -5.86 9.16
C GLU A 62 1.37 -5.13 8.18
N ILE A 63 1.08 -3.86 7.89
CA ILE A 63 1.90 -3.04 6.98
C ILE A 63 3.29 -2.80 7.59
N VAL A 64 3.35 -2.45 8.88
CA VAL A 64 4.62 -2.17 9.56
C VAL A 64 5.50 -3.41 9.65
N MET A 65 4.92 -4.57 9.94
CA MET A 65 5.63 -5.85 9.97
C MET A 65 6.17 -6.22 8.60
N THR A 66 5.39 -6.01 7.54
CA THR A 66 5.84 -6.25 6.15
C THR A 66 7.01 -5.35 5.78
N ILE A 67 7.00 -4.08 6.20
CA ILE A 67 8.12 -3.15 5.98
C ILE A 67 9.35 -3.57 6.76
N ASN A 68 9.19 -3.99 8.02
CA ASN A 68 10.30 -4.46 8.83
C ASN A 68 10.93 -5.72 8.22
N ALA A 69 10.11 -6.66 7.75
CA ALA A 69 10.57 -7.84 7.01
C ALA A 69 11.34 -7.47 5.73
N GLU A 70 10.93 -6.41 5.03
CA GLU A 70 11.60 -5.93 3.82
C GLU A 70 12.91 -5.17 4.13
N LYS A 71 13.01 -4.55 5.31
CA LYS A 71 14.22 -3.88 5.80
C LYS A 71 15.24 -4.83 6.41
N SER A 72 14.80 -5.90 7.06
CA SER A 72 15.68 -6.85 7.73
C SER A 72 16.60 -7.54 6.71
N GLN A 73 17.91 -7.47 6.98
CA GLN A 73 18.93 -8.15 6.20
C GLN A 73 19.13 -9.61 6.66
N SER A 74 18.74 -9.92 7.90
CA SER A 74 18.78 -11.28 8.46
C SER A 74 17.55 -12.09 8.03
N LEU A 75 17.77 -13.35 7.66
CA LEU A 75 16.72 -14.30 7.29
C LEU A 75 15.79 -14.60 8.47
N ASP A 76 16.35 -14.77 9.68
CA ASP A 76 15.58 -15.13 10.88
C ASP A 76 14.60 -14.02 11.29
N GLU A 77 15.05 -12.76 11.25
CA GLU A 77 14.17 -11.62 11.54
C GLU A 77 13.06 -11.50 10.50
N LYS A 78 13.39 -11.74 9.23
CA LYS A 78 12.42 -11.68 8.14
C LYS A 78 11.33 -12.72 8.32
N GLU A 79 11.67 -13.96 8.66
CA GLU A 79 10.70 -15.02 8.94
C GLU A 79 9.84 -14.69 10.16
N HIS A 80 10.44 -14.13 11.22
CA HIS A 80 9.71 -13.71 12.40
C HIS A 80 8.66 -12.63 12.09
N TRP A 81 9.04 -11.58 11.37
CA TRP A 81 8.13 -10.51 10.96
C TRP A 81 7.02 -11.00 10.02
N LEU A 82 7.34 -11.94 9.13
CA LEU A 82 6.35 -12.54 8.23
C LEU A 82 5.33 -13.38 8.98
N SER A 83 5.78 -14.20 9.95
CA SER A 83 4.88 -15.01 10.77
C SER A 83 3.89 -14.15 11.56
N LEU A 84 4.32 -12.98 12.04
CA LEU A 84 3.46 -12.04 12.72
C LEU A 84 2.46 -11.38 11.75
N ALA A 85 2.92 -10.93 10.59
CA ALA A 85 2.04 -10.33 9.57
C ALA A 85 0.96 -11.30 9.08
N GLU A 86 1.26 -12.60 9.00
CA GLU A 86 0.30 -13.61 8.56
C GLU A 86 -0.80 -13.86 9.61
N LYS A 87 -0.47 -13.77 10.90
CA LYS A 87 -1.46 -13.88 12.01
C LYS A 87 -2.41 -12.69 12.04
N ASP A 88 -1.91 -11.50 11.76
CA ASP A 88 -2.67 -10.26 11.81
C ASP A 88 -3.33 -9.90 10.46
N ARG A 89 -3.31 -10.85 9.51
CA ARG A 89 -3.82 -10.61 8.15
C ARG A 89 -5.31 -10.29 8.18
N THR A 90 -5.62 -9.03 7.88
CA THR A 90 -7.00 -8.54 7.87
C THR A 90 -7.53 -8.46 6.43
N PRO A 91 -8.79 -8.84 6.18
CA PRO A 91 -9.38 -8.65 4.87
C PRO A 91 -9.50 -7.16 4.55
N ILE A 92 -9.08 -6.77 3.35
CA ILE A 92 -9.15 -5.37 2.89
C ILE A 92 -10.62 -4.93 2.85
N ASN A 93 -10.99 -4.00 3.74
CA ASN A 93 -12.33 -3.46 3.84
C ASN A 93 -12.27 -1.92 3.94
N PRO A 94 -12.15 -1.22 2.80
CA PRO A 94 -11.98 0.22 2.81
C PRO A 94 -13.22 0.92 3.40
N PRO A 95 -13.02 1.95 4.25
CA PRO A 95 -14.13 2.73 4.80
C PRO A 95 -14.99 3.37 3.71
N PRO A 96 -16.26 3.72 4.00
CA PRO A 96 -17.18 4.31 3.02
C PRO A 96 -16.60 5.54 2.29
N GLU A 97 -15.82 6.36 2.99
CA GLU A 97 -15.13 7.55 2.46
C GLU A 97 -14.15 7.23 1.32
N PHE A 98 -13.58 6.03 1.34
CA PHE A 98 -12.60 5.56 0.37
C PHE A 98 -13.21 4.65 -0.69
N LYS A 99 -14.48 4.25 -0.57
CA LYS A 99 -15.10 3.37 -1.56
C LYS A 99 -15.13 4.06 -2.94
N PRO A 100 -14.88 3.32 -4.03
CA PRO A 100 -15.02 3.88 -5.36
C PRO A 100 -16.49 4.27 -5.58
N ASP A 101 -16.71 5.49 -6.07
CA ASP A 101 -18.01 6.15 -6.32
C ASP A 101 -18.91 5.43 -7.35
N GLY A 102 -18.60 4.18 -7.74
CA GLY A 102 -19.31 3.44 -8.79
C GLY A 102 -19.16 4.03 -10.20
N SER A 103 -18.62 5.26 -10.33
CA SER A 103 -18.39 5.93 -11.60
C SER A 103 -17.52 5.06 -12.52
N PRO A 104 -17.94 4.81 -13.77
CA PRO A 104 -17.25 3.87 -14.66
C PRO A 104 -15.78 4.21 -14.75
N ARG A 105 -14.92 3.24 -14.42
CA ARG A 105 -13.48 3.38 -14.61
C ARG A 105 -13.25 3.73 -16.07
N ARG A 106 -12.80 4.96 -16.36
CA ARG A 106 -12.13 5.26 -17.63
C ARG A 106 -10.91 4.33 -17.69
N ARG A 107 -11.08 3.12 -18.23
CA ARG A 107 -9.97 2.30 -18.68
C ARG A 107 -9.18 3.21 -19.62
N SER A 108 -7.96 3.57 -19.24
CA SER A 108 -7.03 4.18 -20.18
C SER A 108 -6.94 3.22 -21.36
N ALA A 109 -7.39 3.67 -22.53
CA ALA A 109 -7.35 2.87 -23.74
C ALA A 109 -5.94 2.27 -23.90
N PRO A 110 -5.80 1.00 -24.31
CA PRO A 110 -4.48 0.44 -24.55
C PRO A 110 -3.78 1.33 -25.57
N LYS A 111 -2.61 1.87 -25.21
CA LYS A 111 -1.74 2.57 -26.17
C LYS A 111 -1.46 1.57 -27.30
N LYS A 112 -2.03 1.81 -28.48
CA LYS A 112 -1.62 1.12 -29.71
C LYS A 112 -0.13 1.45 -29.91
N LYS A 113 0.67 0.39 -30.04
CA LYS A 113 2.08 0.47 -30.43
C LYS A 113 2.19 0.99 -31.87
#